data_AF-A0AAN6PCF8-F1
#
_entry.id   AF-A0AAN6PCF8-F1
#
_cell.length_a   1.000
_cell.length_b   1.000
_cell.length_c   1.000
_cell.angle_alpha   90.00
_cell.angle_beta   90.00
_cell.angle_gamma   90.00
#
_symmetry.space_group_name_H-M   'P 1'
#
loop_
_entity.id
_entity.type
_entity.pdbx_description
1 polymer ?
#
loop_
_entity_poly.entity_id
_entity_poly.type
_entity_poly.pdbx_seq_one_letter_code
_entity_poly.pdbx_strand_id
1 'polypeptide(L)'
;MARRQHLTLTLLALMVFLGLTYFMSTSRPSNEYNSISRPDSSVSHTDHASSSSSSSESNPPLDISDRILKGGSIAPKLENATAKAELGRASWKLFHTMMARFPEEPTADDSLALKTYIQLFARLYPCGDCASHFQKLLQKYPPQTSGRNAAAGWACFVHNQVNKRLKKAEFDCNKIGDFYDCGCGDEDGKKKDEGGLKKGEGGGETKGEESRQARAVSSRPLHHQIPIPTKMEYGNSGSLREDGIHLDMDRLKKGEVNMAVTFKDGVILGADSRTTTGAYIANRVTDKLTQVHDTIWCCRSGSAADTQAVADIVKYQLELFSMTNGKPPTTQTAGAIFQEICYANKDRLSAGLIIAGWDERHGGQVYSIPLGGSLHKQPYSIGGSGSTYIYGFCDANWREGMEEADAIDFVKSALREAIKWDGSSGGVIRMVVLTAKGADRHLYLPDTDYKVRHV
;
A
#
# COMPACT_ATOMS: atom_id res chain seq x y z
N MET A 1 -32.93 -63.90 1.79
CA MET A 1 -33.78 -62.80 2.31
C MET A 1 -33.02 -61.50 2.59
N ALA A 2 -31.74 -61.52 3.00
CA ALA A 2 -30.97 -60.30 3.31
C ALA A 2 -30.77 -59.30 2.14
N ARG A 3 -30.65 -59.77 0.90
CA ARG A 3 -30.38 -58.88 -0.27
C ARG A 3 -31.56 -57.98 -0.66
N ARG A 4 -32.79 -58.36 -0.31
CA ARG A 4 -34.00 -57.52 -0.55
C ARG A 4 -34.14 -56.41 0.50
N GLN A 5 -33.70 -56.63 1.73
CA GLN A 5 -33.78 -55.64 2.82
C GLN A 5 -32.81 -54.47 2.60
N HIS A 6 -31.62 -54.71 2.07
CA HIS A 6 -30.66 -53.64 1.76
C HIS A 6 -31.15 -52.71 0.64
N LEU A 7 -31.80 -53.27 -0.40
CA LEU A 7 -32.32 -52.48 -1.51
C LEU A 7 -33.47 -51.55 -1.08
N THR A 8 -34.35 -52.04 -0.20
CA THR A 8 -35.44 -51.23 0.36
C THR A 8 -34.92 -50.12 1.28
N LEU A 9 -33.89 -50.37 2.07
CA LEU A 9 -33.28 -49.35 2.94
C LEU A 9 -32.55 -48.27 2.13
N THR A 10 -31.86 -48.63 1.05
CA THR A 10 -31.21 -47.64 0.17
C THR A 10 -32.22 -46.77 -0.57
N LEU A 11 -33.34 -47.34 -1.03
CA LEU A 11 -34.40 -46.55 -1.68
C LEU A 11 -35.08 -45.59 -0.71
N LEU A 12 -35.29 -46.02 0.53
CA LEU A 12 -35.92 -45.18 1.56
C LEU A 12 -35.00 -44.02 1.97
N ALA A 13 -33.69 -44.27 2.10
CA ALA A 13 -32.70 -43.23 2.35
C ALA A 13 -32.63 -42.19 1.22
N LEU A 14 -32.73 -42.63 -0.04
CA LEU A 14 -32.70 -41.75 -1.22
C LEU A 14 -33.96 -40.88 -1.32
N MET A 15 -35.13 -41.43 -0.98
CA MET A 15 -36.40 -40.68 -0.91
C MET A 15 -36.40 -39.64 0.22
N VAL A 16 -35.82 -39.97 1.39
CA VAL A 16 -35.66 -39.00 2.49
C VAL A 16 -34.69 -37.88 2.11
N PHE A 17 -33.58 -38.21 1.44
CA PHE A 17 -32.61 -37.21 0.99
C PHE A 17 -33.21 -36.25 -0.04
N LEU A 18 -33.93 -36.77 -1.04
CA LEU A 18 -34.61 -35.96 -2.05
C LEU A 18 -35.74 -35.11 -1.44
N GLY A 19 -36.50 -35.66 -0.48
CA GLY A 19 -37.53 -34.93 0.26
C GLY A 19 -36.99 -33.78 1.08
N LEU A 20 -35.86 -33.97 1.78
CA LEU A 20 -35.20 -32.89 2.55
C LEU A 20 -34.66 -31.79 1.64
N THR A 21 -34.09 -32.12 0.49
CA THR A 21 -33.63 -31.12 -0.49
C THR A 21 -34.80 -30.33 -1.09
N TYR A 22 -35.94 -30.96 -1.33
CA TYR A 22 -37.14 -30.28 -1.83
C TYR A 22 -37.74 -29.34 -0.78
N PHE A 23 -37.78 -29.76 0.49
CA PHE A 23 -38.28 -28.93 1.60
C PHE A 23 -37.39 -27.71 1.87
N MET A 24 -36.07 -27.87 1.77
CA MET A 24 -35.10 -26.76 1.90
C MET A 24 -35.14 -25.80 0.70
N SER A 25 -35.52 -26.27 -0.49
CA SER A 25 -35.67 -25.42 -1.68
C SER A 25 -37.02 -24.69 -1.74
N THR A 26 -38.07 -25.23 -1.11
CA THR A 26 -39.41 -24.60 -1.08
C THR A 26 -39.62 -23.70 0.13
N SER A 27 -38.77 -23.80 1.17
CA SER A 27 -38.80 -22.95 2.36
C SER A 27 -37.90 -21.71 2.24
N ARG A 28 -37.91 -21.02 1.10
CA ARG A 28 -37.40 -19.63 1.02
C ARG A 28 -38.56 -18.69 1.33
N PRO A 29 -38.46 -17.80 2.33
CA PRO A 29 -39.46 -16.76 2.54
C PRO A 29 -39.47 -15.84 1.33
N SER A 30 -40.64 -15.68 0.71
CA SER A 30 -40.91 -14.65 -0.27
C SER A 30 -40.72 -13.28 0.37
N ASN A 31 -39.87 -12.45 -0.22
CA ASN A 31 -39.69 -11.05 0.15
C ASN A 31 -40.95 -10.30 -0.31
N GLU A 32 -41.98 -10.27 0.53
CA GLU A 32 -43.17 -9.44 0.32
C GLU A 32 -42.80 -7.97 0.52
N TYR A 33 -42.75 -7.26 -0.60
CA TYR A 33 -42.69 -5.81 -0.66
C TYR A 33 -44.03 -5.25 -0.17
N ASN A 34 -44.13 -4.98 1.13
CA ASN A 34 -45.34 -4.44 1.72
C ASN A 34 -45.48 -2.96 1.36
N SER A 35 -46.32 -2.71 0.36
CA SER A 35 -47.00 -1.45 0.11
C SER A 35 -47.84 -1.09 1.34
N ILE A 36 -47.40 -0.09 2.11
CA ILE A 36 -48.24 0.51 3.15
C ILE A 36 -49.22 1.47 2.47
N SER A 37 -50.44 0.99 2.35
CA SER A 37 -51.66 1.74 2.03
C SER A 37 -51.96 2.76 3.14
N ARG A 38 -52.24 4.00 2.74
CA ARG A 38 -52.75 5.09 3.59
C ARG A 38 -54.12 4.73 4.20
N PRO A 39 -54.47 5.21 5.41
CA PRO A 39 -55.86 5.42 5.78
C PRO A 39 -56.33 6.79 5.28
N ASP A 40 -57.56 6.81 4.78
CA ASP A 40 -58.23 7.97 4.21
C ASP A 40 -59.10 8.71 5.26
N SER A 41 -59.41 9.97 4.94
CA SER A 41 -60.38 10.90 5.57
C SER A 41 -59.93 11.57 6.90
N SER A 42 -60.02 12.90 7.11
CA SER A 42 -60.91 13.91 6.52
C SER A 42 -60.53 15.36 6.93
N VAL A 43 -60.92 16.35 6.09
CA VAL A 43 -61.18 17.80 6.37
C VAL A 43 -59.96 18.73 6.58
N SER A 44 -59.78 19.95 6.03
CA SER A 44 -60.34 20.77 4.93
C SER A 44 -59.48 22.05 4.76
N HIS A 45 -59.52 22.67 3.55
CA HIS A 45 -59.21 24.09 3.18
C HIS A 45 -57.78 24.65 3.46
N THR A 46 -57.09 25.42 2.61
CA THR A 46 -57.37 26.24 1.41
C THR A 46 -56.02 26.67 0.77
N ASP A 47 -56.02 26.79 -0.56
CA ASP A 47 -55.27 27.70 -1.45
C ASP A 47 -53.86 28.22 -1.08
N HIS A 48 -52.86 27.92 -1.93
CA HIS A 48 -52.31 28.91 -2.88
C HIS A 48 -51.20 28.32 -3.78
N ALA A 49 -51.26 28.70 -5.04
CA ALA A 49 -50.32 28.38 -6.10
C ALA A 49 -48.91 28.93 -5.84
N SER A 50 -47.86 28.21 -6.27
CA SER A 50 -46.84 28.71 -7.20
C SER A 50 -45.65 27.74 -7.38
N SER A 51 -45.33 27.53 -8.66
CA SER A 51 -44.00 27.28 -9.25
C SER A 51 -43.02 26.28 -8.61
N SER A 52 -42.80 25.21 -9.38
CA SER A 52 -41.57 24.43 -9.48
C SER A 52 -40.27 25.22 -9.26
N SER A 53 -39.47 24.78 -8.30
CA SER A 53 -38.02 24.80 -8.42
C SER A 53 -37.43 23.60 -7.69
N SER A 54 -36.70 22.78 -8.44
CA SER A 54 -35.89 21.67 -7.94
C SER A 54 -34.81 22.21 -7.01
N SER A 55 -34.86 21.86 -5.73
CA SER A 55 -33.77 22.10 -4.78
C SER A 55 -33.14 20.78 -4.36
N SER A 56 -31.84 20.71 -4.65
CA SER A 56 -30.87 19.71 -4.20
C SER A 56 -30.89 19.54 -2.68
N GLU A 57 -30.99 18.29 -2.21
CA GLU A 57 -30.67 17.92 -0.82
C GLU A 57 -29.23 18.32 -0.51
N SER A 58 -29.07 19.43 0.20
CA SER A 58 -27.82 19.78 0.86
C SER A 58 -27.88 19.20 2.28
N ASN A 59 -26.87 18.42 2.65
CA ASN A 59 -26.74 17.91 4.02
C ASN A 59 -26.86 19.07 5.01
N PRO A 60 -27.68 18.97 6.07
CA PRO A 60 -27.80 20.03 7.05
C PRO A 60 -26.45 20.30 7.72
N PRO A 61 -26.16 21.56 8.09
CA PRO A 61 -24.96 21.90 8.86
C PRO A 61 -24.87 21.04 10.13
N LEU A 62 -23.65 20.61 10.47
CA LEU A 62 -23.36 19.86 11.70
C LEU A 62 -23.76 20.70 12.94
N ASP A 63 -24.94 20.43 13.51
CA ASP A 63 -25.37 21.00 14.79
C ASP A 63 -24.67 20.27 15.95
N ILE A 64 -23.53 20.82 16.41
CA ILE A 64 -22.78 20.27 17.53
C ILE A 64 -23.44 20.71 18.84
N SER A 65 -24.51 20.00 19.22
CA SER A 65 -25.11 20.20 20.54
C SER A 65 -24.22 19.64 21.66
N ASP A 66 -24.24 20.28 22.84
CA ASP A 66 -23.49 19.87 24.06
C ASP A 66 -23.82 18.43 24.52
N ARG A 67 -24.89 17.84 23.98
CA ARG A 67 -25.24 16.42 24.17
C ARG A 67 -24.22 15.45 23.57
N ILE A 68 -23.54 15.82 22.48
CA ILE A 68 -22.57 14.95 21.80
C ILE A 68 -21.36 14.65 22.69
N LEU A 69 -20.98 15.58 23.58
CA LEU A 69 -19.81 15.45 24.46
C LEU A 69 -20.09 14.72 25.77
N LYS A 70 -21.35 14.53 26.17
CA LYS A 70 -21.73 14.05 27.51
C LYS A 70 -22.15 12.58 27.60
N GLY A 71 -22.29 11.86 26.48
CA GLY A 71 -22.75 10.48 26.52
C GLY A 71 -21.62 9.46 26.78
N GLY A 72 -22.00 8.25 27.22
CA GLY A 72 -21.07 7.13 27.44
C GLY A 72 -20.46 6.54 26.15
N SER A 73 -19.60 5.54 26.31
CA SER A 73 -18.97 4.82 25.19
C SER A 73 -19.98 4.33 24.15
N ILE A 74 -19.70 4.58 22.87
CA ILE A 74 -20.49 4.07 21.75
C ILE A 74 -20.08 2.62 21.40
N ALA A 75 -18.79 2.32 21.50
CA ALA A 75 -18.27 1.00 21.13
C ALA A 75 -18.64 -0.09 22.15
N PRO A 76 -18.88 -1.34 21.69
CA PRO A 76 -19.03 -2.49 22.57
C PRO A 76 -17.70 -2.87 23.24
N LYS A 77 -17.76 -3.76 24.23
CA LYS A 77 -16.57 -4.30 24.91
C LYS A 77 -15.68 -5.07 23.92
N LEU A 78 -14.37 -4.80 23.97
CA LEU A 78 -13.39 -5.50 23.14
C LEU A 78 -12.75 -6.65 23.93
N GLU A 79 -13.07 -7.89 23.55
CA GLU A 79 -12.67 -9.09 24.30
C GLU A 79 -11.29 -9.63 23.90
N ASN A 80 -10.89 -9.47 22.63
CA ASN A 80 -9.59 -9.94 22.14
C ASN A 80 -8.44 -9.11 22.73
N ALA A 81 -7.63 -9.73 23.58
CA ALA A 81 -6.53 -9.06 24.29
C ALA A 81 -5.41 -8.55 23.37
N THR A 82 -5.09 -9.28 22.29
CA THR A 82 -4.05 -8.90 21.33
C THR A 82 -4.49 -7.69 20.53
N ALA A 83 -5.70 -7.73 19.96
CA ALA A 83 -6.29 -6.62 19.22
C ALA A 83 -6.44 -5.36 20.10
N LYS A 84 -6.83 -5.55 21.37
CA LYS A 84 -6.90 -4.47 22.36
C LYS A 84 -5.55 -3.83 22.66
N ALA A 85 -4.48 -4.64 22.74
CA ALA A 85 -3.13 -4.14 22.97
C ALA A 85 -2.57 -3.40 21.75
N GLU A 86 -2.83 -3.90 20.53
CA GLU A 86 -2.47 -3.23 19.27
C GLU A 86 -3.18 -1.90 19.11
N LEU A 87 -4.51 -1.88 19.28
CA LEU A 87 -5.32 -0.67 19.27
C LEU A 87 -4.79 0.34 20.30
N GLY A 88 -4.51 -0.12 21.53
CA GLY A 88 -3.95 0.74 22.58
C GLY A 88 -2.62 1.39 22.16
N ARG A 89 -1.67 0.62 21.63
CA ARG A 89 -0.37 1.16 21.18
C ARG A 89 -0.53 2.20 20.07
N ALA A 90 -1.36 1.91 19.07
CA ALA A 90 -1.61 2.81 17.95
C ALA A 90 -2.27 4.12 18.40
N SER A 91 -3.31 4.02 19.23
CA SER A 91 -4.04 5.20 19.69
C SER A 91 -3.23 6.07 20.64
N TRP A 92 -2.44 5.49 21.55
CA TRP A 92 -1.56 6.28 22.40
C TRP A 92 -0.48 7.00 21.61
N LYS A 93 0.05 6.38 20.54
CA LYS A 93 0.99 7.06 19.64
C LYS A 93 0.34 8.30 19.02
N LEU A 94 -0.85 8.16 18.41
CA LEU A 94 -1.58 9.29 17.83
C LEU A 94 -1.86 10.38 18.87
N PHE A 95 -2.37 9.99 20.04
CA PHE A 95 -2.72 10.91 21.11
C PHE A 95 -1.52 11.72 21.59
N HIS A 96 -0.38 11.08 21.87
CA HIS A 96 0.83 11.80 22.31
C HIS A 96 1.41 12.69 21.22
N THR A 97 1.40 12.25 19.96
CA THR A 97 1.87 13.06 18.83
C THR A 97 1.04 14.32 18.64
N MET A 98 -0.29 14.25 18.77
CA MET A 98 -1.16 15.43 18.68
C MET A 98 -0.84 16.46 19.76
N MET A 99 -0.59 16.01 20.99
CA MET A 99 -0.30 16.89 22.12
C MET A 99 1.09 17.51 22.01
N ALA A 100 2.06 16.76 21.47
CA ALA A 100 3.40 17.26 21.20
C ALA A 100 3.47 18.25 20.03
N ARG A 101 2.45 18.31 19.16
CA ARG A 101 2.35 19.28 18.05
C ARG A 101 1.38 20.42 18.32
N PHE A 102 0.64 20.35 19.41
CA PHE A 102 -0.22 21.45 19.83
C PHE A 102 0.61 22.75 19.96
N PRO A 103 0.05 23.94 19.67
CA PRO A 103 0.78 25.20 19.85
C PRO A 103 1.21 25.38 21.32
N GLU A 104 2.40 25.93 21.55
CA GLU A 104 2.78 26.33 22.91
C GLU A 104 1.90 27.49 23.41
N GLU A 105 1.51 28.38 22.49
CA GLU A 105 0.58 29.49 22.72
C GLU A 105 -0.67 29.32 21.82
N PRO A 106 -1.65 28.49 22.23
CA PRO A 106 -2.85 28.20 21.44
C PRO A 106 -3.87 29.33 21.51
N THR A 107 -4.66 29.50 20.44
CA THR A 107 -5.86 30.35 20.52
C THR A 107 -6.95 29.70 21.39
N ALA A 108 -7.99 30.47 21.72
CA ALA A 108 -9.15 29.93 22.42
C ALA A 108 -9.84 28.82 21.62
N ASP A 109 -9.88 28.96 20.30
CA ASP A 109 -10.47 27.98 19.39
C ASP A 109 -9.62 26.72 19.31
N ASP A 110 -8.28 26.82 19.26
CA ASP A 110 -7.38 25.66 19.29
C ASP A 110 -7.52 24.88 20.60
N SER A 111 -7.58 25.59 21.72
CA SER A 111 -7.79 25.02 23.05
C SER A 111 -9.12 24.28 23.14
N LEU A 112 -10.19 24.88 22.61
CA LEU A 112 -11.51 24.27 22.57
C LEU A 112 -11.55 23.07 21.63
N ALA A 113 -10.90 23.15 20.46
CA ALA A 113 -10.81 22.06 19.50
C ALA A 113 -10.10 20.84 20.10
N LEU A 114 -8.97 21.05 20.78
CA LEU A 114 -8.26 19.96 21.45
C LEU A 114 -9.08 19.35 22.59
N LYS A 115 -9.70 20.19 23.43
CA LYS A 115 -10.57 19.71 24.51
C LYS A 115 -11.75 18.90 23.98
N THR A 116 -12.35 19.35 22.88
CA THR A 116 -13.46 18.66 22.20
C THR A 116 -12.99 17.34 21.60
N TYR A 117 -11.84 17.34 20.92
CA TYR A 117 -11.21 16.14 20.39
C TYR A 117 -11.01 15.08 21.48
N ILE A 118 -10.49 15.45 22.65
CA ILE A 118 -10.23 14.50 23.74
C ILE A 118 -11.53 13.87 24.26
N GLN A 119 -12.60 14.65 24.38
CA GLN A 119 -13.92 14.14 24.78
C GLN A 119 -14.50 13.19 23.72
N LEU A 120 -14.40 13.56 22.45
CA LEU A 120 -14.86 12.72 21.33
C LEU A 120 -14.03 11.45 21.19
N PHE A 121 -12.72 11.55 21.34
CA PHE A 121 -11.79 10.41 21.35
C PHE A 121 -12.21 9.41 22.43
N ALA A 122 -12.49 9.87 23.65
CA ALA A 122 -12.95 9.01 24.74
C ALA A 122 -14.28 8.33 24.44
N ARG A 123 -15.20 9.03 23.76
CA ARG A 123 -16.55 8.54 23.42
C ARG A 123 -16.57 7.54 22.25
N LEU A 124 -15.74 7.79 21.25
CA LEU A 124 -15.66 7.04 19.98
C LEU A 124 -14.60 5.94 20.00
N TYR A 125 -13.83 5.81 21.09
CA TYR A 125 -12.76 4.83 21.18
C TYR A 125 -13.28 3.39 20.95
N PRO A 126 -12.70 2.60 20.02
CA PRO A 126 -13.25 1.30 19.58
C PRO A 126 -12.93 0.15 20.56
N CYS A 127 -13.06 0.42 21.86
CA CYS A 127 -12.99 -0.54 22.96
C CYS A 127 -13.85 0.01 24.10
N GLY A 128 -15.06 -0.52 24.29
CA GLY A 128 -16.06 0.10 25.16
C GLY A 128 -15.67 0.18 26.64
N ASP A 129 -14.95 -0.80 27.16
CA ASP A 129 -14.46 -0.78 28.53
C ASP A 129 -13.20 0.09 28.69
N CYS A 130 -12.41 0.27 27.62
CA CYS A 130 -11.31 1.24 27.58
C CYS A 130 -11.86 2.67 27.58
N ALA A 131 -12.81 2.95 26.67
CA ALA A 131 -13.53 4.21 26.52
C ALA A 131 -14.16 4.65 27.84
N SER A 132 -14.96 3.76 28.44
CA SER A 132 -15.64 4.01 29.71
C SER A 132 -14.66 4.28 30.87
N HIS A 133 -13.51 3.60 30.88
CA HIS A 133 -12.46 3.87 31.87
C HIS A 133 -11.78 5.23 31.61
N PHE A 134 -11.46 5.54 30.36
CA PHE A 134 -10.82 6.80 30.00
C PHE A 134 -11.73 8.00 30.30
N GLN A 135 -13.04 7.89 30.05
CA GLN A 135 -14.03 8.90 30.46
C GLN A 135 -14.01 9.17 31.98
N LYS A 136 -13.87 8.13 32.81
CA LYS A 136 -13.70 8.30 34.27
C LYS A 136 -12.39 9.01 34.62
N LEU A 137 -11.31 8.74 33.88
CA LEU A 137 -10.05 9.47 34.04
C LEU A 137 -10.21 10.94 33.66
N LEU A 138 -10.93 11.27 32.59
CA LEU A 138 -11.19 12.66 32.19
C LEU A 138 -11.98 13.45 33.24
N GLN A 139 -12.92 12.80 33.94
CA GLN A 139 -13.67 13.42 35.03
C GLN A 139 -12.77 13.74 36.24
N LYS A 140 -11.81 12.86 36.53
CA LYS A 140 -10.88 13.02 37.66
C LYS A 140 -9.70 13.94 37.35
N TYR A 141 -9.24 13.92 36.09
CA TYR A 141 -8.06 14.62 35.61
C TYR A 141 -8.42 15.34 34.31
N PRO A 142 -9.02 16.54 34.40
CA PRO A 142 -9.49 17.26 33.22
C PRO A 142 -8.33 17.61 32.27
N PRO A 143 -8.57 17.58 30.94
CA PRO A 143 -7.55 17.92 29.95
C PRO A 143 -6.92 19.29 30.16
N GLN A 144 -5.60 19.34 30.12
CA GLN A 144 -4.84 20.59 30.08
C GLN A 144 -4.56 20.93 28.62
N THR A 145 -5.10 22.04 28.13
CA THR A 145 -4.99 22.45 26.72
C THR A 145 -4.49 23.89 26.60
N SER A 146 -3.80 24.39 27.61
CA SER A 146 -3.29 25.78 27.64
C SER A 146 -2.00 25.98 26.84
N GLY A 147 -1.38 24.89 26.38
CA GLY A 147 -0.13 24.90 25.62
C GLY A 147 0.39 23.48 25.40
N ARG A 148 1.33 23.31 24.48
CA ARG A 148 1.96 22.02 24.12
C ARG A 148 2.48 21.29 25.34
N ASN A 149 3.30 21.95 26.17
CA ASN A 149 3.90 21.33 27.35
C ASN A 149 2.84 20.86 28.36
N ALA A 150 1.80 21.67 28.58
CA ALA A 150 0.69 21.33 29.46
C ALA A 150 -0.10 20.12 28.93
N ALA A 151 -0.39 20.10 27.62
CA ALA A 151 -1.12 19.02 26.97
C ALA A 151 -0.35 17.70 26.94
N ALA A 152 0.95 17.75 26.58
CA ALA A 152 1.81 16.58 26.54
C ALA A 152 2.07 16.01 27.95
N GLY A 153 2.36 16.87 28.92
CA GLY A 153 2.54 16.47 30.32
C GLY A 153 1.28 15.81 30.90
N TRP A 154 0.10 16.39 30.65
CA TRP A 154 -1.17 15.81 31.05
C TRP A 154 -1.43 14.45 30.37
N ALA A 155 -1.20 14.35 29.06
CA ALA A 155 -1.38 13.09 28.34
C ALA A 155 -0.48 11.98 28.91
N CYS A 156 0.78 12.31 29.22
CA CYS A 156 1.72 11.36 29.84
C CYS A 156 1.21 10.87 31.21
N PHE A 157 0.80 11.81 32.05
CA PHE A 157 0.26 11.50 33.37
C PHE A 157 -0.94 10.55 33.27
N VAL A 158 -1.90 10.83 32.39
CA VAL A 158 -3.09 9.98 32.21
C VAL A 158 -2.72 8.62 31.60
N HIS A 159 -1.77 8.57 30.67
CA HIS A 159 -1.25 7.30 30.14
C HIS A 159 -0.64 6.44 31.27
N ASN A 160 0.10 7.04 32.20
CA ASN A 160 0.62 6.35 33.37
C ASN A 160 -0.47 5.85 34.33
N GLN A 161 -1.61 6.54 34.46
CA GLN A 161 -2.76 6.00 35.21
C GLN A 161 -3.31 4.73 34.55
N VAL A 162 -3.32 4.69 33.21
CA VAL A 162 -3.67 3.47 32.47
C VAL A 162 -2.62 2.38 32.64
N ASN A 163 -1.32 2.71 32.62
CA ASN A 163 -0.24 1.74 32.88
C ASN A 163 -0.35 1.14 34.29
N LYS A 164 -0.64 1.94 35.32
CA LYS A 164 -0.91 1.48 36.69
C LYS A 164 -2.05 0.46 36.73
N ARG A 165 -3.17 0.77 36.10
CA ARG A 165 -4.31 -0.17 35.99
C ARG A 165 -3.92 -1.46 35.29
N LEU A 166 -3.10 -1.38 34.24
CA LEU A 166 -2.63 -2.52 33.46
C LEU A 166 -1.41 -3.22 34.06
N LYS A 167 -0.92 -2.78 35.23
CA LYS A 167 0.30 -3.29 35.88
C LYS A 167 1.54 -3.25 34.97
N LYS A 168 1.67 -2.18 34.17
CA LYS A 168 2.84 -1.90 33.32
C LYS A 168 3.77 -0.91 34.02
N ALA A 169 5.04 -0.90 33.59
CA ALA A 169 6.01 0.08 34.06
C ALA A 169 5.53 1.51 33.76
N GLU A 170 5.77 2.42 34.69
CA GLU A 170 5.50 3.85 34.51
C GLU A 170 6.55 4.46 33.58
N PHE A 171 6.11 5.36 32.72
CA PHE A 171 6.98 6.13 31.85
C PHE A 171 7.40 7.44 32.53
N ASP A 172 8.68 7.81 32.41
CA ASP A 172 9.18 9.08 32.91
C ASP A 172 8.75 10.23 32.00
N CYS A 173 7.76 11.02 32.45
CA CYS A 173 7.18 12.10 31.66
C CYS A 173 8.15 13.22 31.30
N ASN A 174 9.32 13.31 31.94
CA ASN A 174 10.36 14.27 31.56
C ASN A 174 11.05 13.93 30.23
N LYS A 175 10.89 12.69 29.74
CA LYS A 175 11.47 12.21 28.47
C LYS A 175 10.50 12.24 27.30
N ILE A 176 9.37 12.94 27.43
CA ILE A 176 8.31 12.92 26.42
C ILE A 176 8.74 13.56 25.09
N GLY A 177 9.58 14.61 25.15
CA GLY A 177 10.09 15.31 23.97
C GLY A 177 10.99 14.44 23.09
N ASP A 178 11.80 13.58 23.70
CA ASP A 178 12.73 12.69 22.98
C ASP A 178 12.05 11.42 22.45
N PHE A 179 10.95 10.99 23.06
CA PHE A 179 10.29 9.71 22.75
C PHE A 179 9.20 9.83 21.68
N TYR A 180 8.55 10.99 21.60
CA TYR A 180 7.56 11.31 20.57
C TYR A 180 8.06 12.44 19.67
N ASP A 181 9.31 12.29 19.20
CA ASP A 181 9.82 13.10 18.10
C ASP A 181 8.93 12.91 16.86
N CYS A 182 8.49 14.03 16.33
CA CYS A 182 7.51 14.10 15.27
C CYS A 182 8.17 14.48 13.92
N GLY A 183 9.46 14.79 13.90
CA GLY A 183 10.25 14.94 12.67
C GLY A 183 9.89 16.13 11.78
N CYS A 184 9.09 17.10 12.23
CA CYS A 184 8.93 18.37 11.49
C CYS A 184 10.04 19.35 11.88
N GLY A 185 10.57 20.08 10.89
CA GLY A 185 11.55 21.14 11.10
C GLY A 185 11.03 22.25 12.00
N ASP A 186 11.95 22.89 12.70
CA ASP A 186 11.64 24.05 13.54
C ASP A 186 11.17 25.20 12.63
N GLU A 187 10.00 25.78 12.93
CA GLU A 187 9.70 27.12 12.44
C GLU A 187 10.69 28.07 13.12
N ASP A 188 11.29 28.93 12.29
CA ASP A 188 12.47 29.76 12.53
C ASP A 188 13.81 29.06 12.30
N GLY A 189 14.40 29.37 11.13
CA GLY A 189 15.75 29.01 10.74
C GLY A 189 16.84 29.59 11.64
N LYS A 190 16.94 29.11 12.88
CA LYS A 190 18.15 29.17 13.69
C LYS A 190 18.77 27.79 13.71
N LYS A 191 19.78 27.61 12.85
CA LYS A 191 20.73 26.50 12.95
C LYS A 191 21.17 26.36 14.40
N LYS A 192 20.97 25.18 15.00
CA LYS A 192 21.72 24.77 16.17
C LYS A 192 23.16 24.52 15.71
N ASP A 193 24.06 25.43 16.07
CA ASP A 193 25.50 25.21 15.91
C ASP A 193 25.92 24.02 16.76
N GLU A 194 26.26 22.91 16.12
CA GLU A 194 27.09 21.88 16.73
C GLU A 194 28.53 22.41 16.81
N GLY A 195 28.84 23.05 17.94
CA GLY A 195 30.19 23.49 18.30
C GLY A 195 31.13 22.32 18.57
N GLY A 196 31.70 21.75 17.50
CA GLY A 196 32.86 20.85 17.55
C GLY A 196 34.17 21.64 17.37
N LEU A 197 34.75 22.11 18.47
CA LEU A 197 36.02 22.84 18.47
C LEU A 197 37.19 21.91 18.09
N LYS A 198 37.83 22.13 16.93
CA LYS A 198 39.23 21.70 16.67
C LYS A 198 40.01 22.82 15.98
N LYS A 199 41.13 23.18 16.62
CA LYS A 199 42.15 24.13 16.20
C LYS A 199 42.83 23.74 14.88
N GLY A 200 43.20 24.74 14.09
CA GLY A 200 44.19 24.67 13.01
C GLY A 200 44.43 26.05 12.41
N GLU A 201 45.67 26.54 12.49
CA GLU A 201 46.14 27.89 12.13
C GLU A 201 46.38 28.10 10.62
N GLY A 202 46.49 29.39 10.23
CA GLY A 202 47.05 29.92 8.97
C GLY A 202 45.96 30.39 8.00
N GLY A 203 45.81 31.65 7.59
CA GLY A 203 46.78 32.74 7.41
C GLY A 203 46.71 33.16 5.93
N GLY A 204 46.24 34.38 5.63
CA GLY A 204 46.31 34.94 4.26
C GLY A 204 45.14 35.85 3.88
N GLU A 205 45.34 37.16 4.06
CA GLU A 205 44.54 38.23 3.45
C GLU A 205 44.72 38.27 1.93
N THR A 206 43.64 38.58 1.19
CA THR A 206 43.72 39.52 0.05
C THR A 206 42.36 40.20 -0.15
N LYS A 207 42.39 41.53 -0.16
CA LYS A 207 41.31 42.44 -0.56
C LYS A 207 41.08 42.39 -2.07
N GLY A 208 39.82 42.54 -2.47
CA GLY A 208 39.42 42.87 -3.84
C GLY A 208 38.01 43.43 -3.84
N GLU A 209 37.91 44.77 -3.92
CA GLU A 209 36.68 45.47 -4.30
C GLU A 209 36.30 45.11 -5.74
N GLU A 210 35.01 44.91 -6.03
CA GLU A 210 34.38 45.66 -7.12
C GLU A 210 32.84 45.54 -7.16
N SER A 211 32.25 46.74 -7.19
CA SER A 211 31.05 47.21 -7.89
C SER A 211 29.82 46.30 -8.12
N ARG A 212 28.71 46.75 -7.53
CA ARG A 212 27.34 46.41 -7.93
C ARG A 212 26.99 47.10 -9.25
N GLN A 213 26.48 46.35 -10.22
CA GLN A 213 25.65 46.91 -11.30
C GLN A 213 24.31 46.18 -11.34
N ALA A 214 23.26 46.91 -10.96
CA ALA A 214 21.88 46.51 -11.09
C ALA A 214 21.47 46.56 -12.57
N ARG A 215 20.93 45.46 -13.10
CA ARG A 215 20.29 45.42 -14.42
C ARG A 215 18.80 45.23 -14.22
N ALA A 216 18.05 46.30 -14.49
CA ALA A 216 16.59 46.31 -14.50
C ALA A 216 16.07 45.39 -15.63
N VAL A 217 15.14 44.50 -15.30
CA VAL A 217 14.35 43.75 -16.29
C VAL A 217 12.88 44.11 -16.13
N SER A 218 12.33 44.53 -17.26
CA SER A 218 11.00 45.08 -17.51
C SER A 218 9.86 44.13 -17.14
N SER A 219 8.86 44.68 -16.45
CA SER A 219 7.57 44.05 -16.15
C SER A 219 6.65 44.03 -17.37
N ARG A 220 6.20 42.85 -17.79
CA ARG A 220 4.97 42.66 -18.59
C ARG A 220 4.02 41.73 -17.83
N PRO A 221 2.71 42.03 -17.76
CA PRO A 221 1.74 41.16 -17.12
C PRO A 221 1.23 40.11 -18.13
N LEU A 222 1.28 38.84 -17.76
CA LEU A 222 0.56 37.78 -18.46
C LEU A 222 -0.65 37.38 -17.62
N HIS A 223 -1.80 37.92 -17.99
CA HIS A 223 -3.09 37.32 -17.65
C HIS A 223 -3.27 36.07 -18.51
N HIS A 224 -3.08 34.89 -17.92
CA HIS A 224 -3.68 33.66 -18.40
C HIS A 224 -4.09 32.82 -17.19
N GLN A 225 -5.35 32.97 -16.79
CA GLN A 225 -5.98 32.14 -15.76
C GLN A 225 -6.23 30.75 -16.33
N ILE A 226 -5.51 29.76 -15.81
CA ILE A 226 -5.82 28.34 -15.99
C ILE A 226 -6.96 28.01 -15.01
N PRO A 227 -8.07 27.38 -15.43
CA PRO A 227 -9.19 27.07 -14.54
C PRO A 227 -8.78 25.98 -13.53
N ILE A 228 -9.02 26.26 -12.24
CA ILE A 228 -8.83 25.33 -11.13
C ILE A 228 -10.02 24.35 -11.13
N PRO A 229 -9.82 23.01 -11.18
CA PRO A 229 -10.92 22.06 -11.08
C PRO A 229 -11.49 22.05 -9.66
N THR A 230 -12.70 22.58 -9.49
CA THR A 230 -13.52 22.41 -8.28
C THR A 230 -14.23 21.05 -8.31
N LYS A 231 -13.53 20.01 -7.85
CA LYS A 231 -14.04 18.80 -7.14
C LYS A 231 -12.99 17.69 -7.26
N MET A 232 -12.29 17.44 -6.17
CA MET A 232 -11.47 16.23 -5.99
C MET A 232 -12.37 15.20 -5.29
N GLU A 233 -12.89 14.23 -6.03
CA GLU A 233 -13.52 13.06 -5.43
C GLU A 233 -12.42 12.25 -4.72
N TYR A 234 -12.51 12.20 -3.38
CA TYR A 234 -11.58 11.46 -2.54
C TYR A 234 -11.77 9.96 -2.75
N GLY A 235 -10.97 9.39 -3.63
CA GLY A 235 -10.63 7.97 -3.60
C GLY A 235 -9.82 7.66 -2.34
N ASN A 236 -10.20 6.59 -1.66
CA ASN A 236 -9.59 6.14 -0.41
C ASN A 236 -8.09 5.83 -0.60
N SER A 237 -7.28 6.19 0.40
CA SER A 237 -5.85 5.89 0.64
C SER A 237 -4.78 6.72 -0.08
N GLY A 238 -3.98 7.45 0.72
CA GLY A 238 -2.64 7.93 0.36
C GLY A 238 -2.45 9.45 0.30
N SER A 239 -2.65 10.20 1.39
CA SER A 239 -2.26 11.62 1.45
C SER A 239 -0.86 11.80 2.04
N LEU A 240 0.06 12.44 1.31
CA LEU A 240 1.23 13.10 1.91
C LEU A 240 1.70 14.33 1.12
N ARG A 241 2.09 15.37 1.87
CA ARG A 241 3.16 16.36 1.58
C ARG A 241 3.78 16.76 2.94
N GLU A 242 5.00 17.29 3.09
CA GLU A 242 5.98 17.71 2.07
C GLU A 242 7.41 17.20 2.33
N ASP A 243 7.84 16.80 3.55
CA ASP A 243 9.30 16.52 3.78
C ASP A 243 9.65 15.20 4.51
N GLY A 244 8.74 14.23 4.62
CA GLY A 244 9.04 12.91 5.19
C GLY A 244 9.22 11.84 4.12
N ILE A 245 10.40 11.21 4.05
CA ILE A 245 10.56 9.95 3.31
C ILE A 245 9.62 8.92 3.97
N HIS A 246 8.48 8.69 3.32
CA HIS A 246 7.49 7.73 3.75
C HIS A 246 8.00 6.32 3.47
N LEU A 247 8.59 5.66 4.48
CA LEU A 247 8.64 4.21 4.53
C LEU A 247 7.27 3.73 4.98
N ASP A 248 6.34 3.71 4.03
CA ASP A 248 5.08 3.00 4.20
C ASP A 248 5.41 1.51 4.40
N MET A 249 5.05 0.99 5.57
CA MET A 249 5.29 -0.39 5.97
C MET A 249 4.47 -1.40 5.14
N ASP A 250 3.37 -0.96 4.54
CA ASP A 250 2.58 -1.74 3.56
C ASP A 250 3.18 -1.63 2.14
N ARG A 251 4.03 -0.63 1.89
CA ARG A 251 4.90 -0.46 0.71
C ARG A 251 6.35 -0.89 0.90
N LEU A 252 6.74 -1.40 2.07
CA LEU A 252 8.00 -2.15 2.18
C LEU A 252 7.90 -3.26 1.15
N LYS A 253 8.66 -3.12 0.05
CA LYS A 253 8.64 -4.07 -1.05
C LYS A 253 8.75 -5.46 -0.45
N LYS A 254 7.70 -6.27 -0.63
CA LYS A 254 7.80 -7.72 -0.49
C LYS A 254 9.00 -8.09 -1.35
N GLY A 255 10.04 -8.60 -0.71
CA GLY A 255 11.32 -8.57 -1.39
C GLY A 255 11.50 -9.73 -2.34
N GLU A 256 12.05 -9.35 -3.47
CA GLU A 256 12.06 -10.10 -4.70
C GLU A 256 13.25 -9.55 -5.49
N VAL A 257 13.91 -10.42 -6.25
CA VAL A 257 14.83 -10.00 -7.29
C VAL A 257 14.46 -10.71 -8.57
N ASN A 258 14.17 -9.89 -9.57
CA ASN A 258 13.84 -10.34 -10.91
C ASN A 258 14.78 -9.66 -11.90
N MET A 259 15.15 -10.38 -12.94
CA MET A 259 16.01 -9.87 -14.00
C MET A 259 15.53 -10.42 -15.35
N ALA A 260 15.71 -9.64 -16.42
CA ALA A 260 15.73 -10.17 -17.76
C ALA A 260 16.87 -9.56 -18.59
N VAL A 261 17.41 -10.33 -19.53
CA VAL A 261 18.52 -9.90 -20.40
C VAL A 261 18.33 -10.45 -21.81
N THR A 262 18.54 -9.60 -22.81
CA THR A 262 18.65 -10.02 -24.21
C THR A 262 20.04 -10.60 -24.47
N PHE A 263 20.10 -11.68 -25.23
CA PHE A 263 21.34 -12.26 -25.75
C PHE A 263 21.19 -12.46 -27.26
N LYS A 264 22.24 -12.93 -27.93
CA LYS A 264 22.32 -12.97 -29.40
C LYS A 264 21.11 -13.62 -30.08
N ASP A 265 20.64 -14.75 -29.56
CA ASP A 265 19.60 -15.57 -30.18
C ASP A 265 18.25 -15.52 -29.43
N GLY A 266 18.14 -14.71 -28.37
CA GLY A 266 16.99 -14.78 -27.49
C GLY A 266 16.96 -13.83 -26.30
N VAL A 267 16.14 -14.18 -25.32
CA VAL A 267 16.01 -13.45 -24.06
C VAL A 267 15.92 -14.42 -22.89
N ILE A 268 16.50 -14.04 -21.75
CA ILE A 268 16.45 -14.82 -20.51
C ILE A 268 15.70 -14.03 -19.46
N LEU A 269 14.79 -14.68 -18.73
CA LEU A 269 14.20 -14.18 -17.49
C LEU A 269 14.74 -15.00 -16.32
N GLY A 270 14.99 -14.35 -15.19
CA GLY A 270 15.40 -15.02 -13.96
C GLY A 270 14.81 -14.36 -12.71
N ALA A 271 14.48 -15.16 -11.71
CA ALA A 271 13.93 -14.69 -10.45
C ALA A 271 14.29 -15.61 -9.28
N ASP A 272 14.30 -15.05 -8.06
CA ASP A 272 14.34 -15.84 -6.83
C ASP A 272 12.94 -16.41 -6.48
N SER A 273 12.86 -17.25 -5.43
CA SER A 273 11.64 -17.98 -5.09
C SER A 273 11.04 -17.66 -3.73
N ARG A 274 11.64 -16.74 -2.97
CA ARG A 274 11.16 -16.38 -1.63
C ARG A 274 10.03 -15.37 -1.72
N THR A 275 9.01 -15.52 -0.89
CA THR A 275 7.95 -14.54 -0.67
C THR A 275 7.80 -14.33 0.82
N THR A 276 7.91 -13.09 1.27
CA THR A 276 7.85 -12.72 2.70
C THR A 276 6.60 -11.92 3.03
N THR A 277 6.14 -12.06 4.28
CA THR A 277 5.15 -11.18 4.91
C THR A 277 5.83 -10.56 6.12
N GLY A 278 6.35 -9.34 5.96
CA GLY A 278 7.30 -8.75 6.91
C GLY A 278 8.54 -9.64 7.06
N ALA A 279 8.92 -9.95 8.30
CA ALA A 279 10.07 -10.82 8.59
C ALA A 279 9.78 -12.33 8.41
N TYR A 280 8.52 -12.72 8.23
CA TYR A 280 8.15 -14.13 8.08
C TYR A 280 8.22 -14.57 6.62
N ILE A 281 8.90 -15.70 6.34
CA ILE A 281 8.93 -16.30 5.00
C ILE A 281 7.62 -17.07 4.80
N ALA A 282 6.69 -16.48 4.05
CA ALA A 282 5.39 -17.08 3.75
C ALA A 282 5.50 -18.26 2.77
N ASN A 283 6.35 -18.14 1.76
CA ASN A 283 6.66 -19.22 0.82
C ASN A 283 8.13 -19.15 0.39
N ARG A 284 8.79 -20.31 0.28
CA ARG A 284 10.21 -20.42 -0.06
C ARG A 284 10.47 -20.89 -1.50
N VAL A 285 9.45 -21.33 -2.23
CA VAL A 285 9.57 -21.93 -3.59
C VAL A 285 8.62 -21.31 -4.63
N THR A 286 8.14 -20.10 -4.37
CA THR A 286 7.24 -19.36 -5.28
C THR A 286 7.83 -19.29 -6.69
N ASP A 287 6.96 -19.41 -7.69
CA ASP A 287 7.32 -19.16 -9.08
C ASP A 287 6.88 -17.75 -9.49
N LYS A 288 7.86 -16.87 -9.65
CA LYS A 288 7.65 -15.45 -10.01
C LYS A 288 7.69 -15.23 -11.52
N LEU A 289 8.04 -16.27 -12.28
CA LEU A 289 8.04 -16.27 -13.74
C LEU A 289 6.70 -16.83 -14.21
N THR A 290 5.90 -16.01 -14.89
CA THR A 290 4.57 -16.38 -15.36
C THR A 290 4.54 -16.34 -16.88
N GLN A 291 4.12 -17.45 -17.48
CA GLN A 291 3.87 -17.53 -18.91
C GLN A 291 2.54 -16.85 -19.22
N VAL A 292 2.57 -15.81 -20.04
CA VAL A 292 1.37 -15.07 -20.49
C VAL A 292 1.01 -15.35 -21.94
N HIS A 293 1.95 -15.90 -22.71
CA HIS A 293 1.73 -16.46 -24.03
C HIS A 293 2.81 -17.51 -24.30
N ASP A 294 2.68 -18.33 -25.34
CA ASP A 294 3.68 -19.35 -25.71
C ASP A 294 5.08 -18.76 -25.91
N THR A 295 5.14 -17.53 -26.39
CA THR A 295 6.36 -16.80 -26.72
C THR A 295 6.72 -15.68 -25.72
N ILE A 296 5.90 -15.45 -24.69
CA ILE A 296 6.01 -14.27 -23.82
C ILE A 296 5.83 -14.67 -22.35
N TRP A 297 6.78 -14.23 -21.53
CA TRP A 297 6.80 -14.42 -20.09
C TRP A 297 6.91 -13.08 -19.37
N CYS A 298 6.47 -13.05 -18.12
CA CYS A 298 6.69 -11.92 -17.25
C CYS A 298 7.29 -12.34 -15.90
N CYS A 299 8.16 -11.48 -15.37
CA CYS A 299 8.55 -11.51 -13.97
C CYS A 299 7.59 -10.63 -13.18
N ARG A 300 7.03 -11.16 -12.10
CA ARG A 300 6.12 -10.45 -11.22
C ARG A 300 6.87 -9.91 -10.00
N SER A 301 6.75 -8.61 -9.73
CA SER A 301 7.20 -8.01 -8.49
C SER A 301 6.22 -7.00 -7.87
N GLY A 302 6.18 -6.92 -6.54
CA GLY A 302 5.29 -6.05 -5.77
C GLY A 302 4.21 -6.83 -5.01
N SER A 303 2.96 -6.37 -5.07
CA SER A 303 1.84 -7.11 -4.48
C SER A 303 1.61 -8.40 -5.25
N ALA A 304 1.74 -9.54 -4.57
CA ALA A 304 1.50 -10.85 -5.15
C ALA A 304 0.07 -10.97 -5.75
N ALA A 305 -0.93 -10.38 -5.08
CA ALA A 305 -2.31 -10.40 -5.56
C ALA A 305 -2.47 -9.58 -6.85
N ASP A 306 -1.98 -8.35 -6.84
CA ASP A 306 -2.10 -7.41 -7.97
C ASP A 306 -1.39 -7.98 -9.20
N THR A 307 -0.15 -8.43 -9.03
CA THR A 307 0.66 -8.93 -10.15
C THR A 307 0.11 -10.23 -10.75
N GLN A 308 -0.50 -11.11 -9.93
CA GLN A 308 -1.18 -12.31 -10.43
C GLN A 308 -2.42 -11.93 -11.25
N ALA A 309 -3.28 -11.09 -10.70
CA ALA A 309 -4.50 -10.65 -11.39
C ALA A 309 -4.19 -9.97 -12.72
N VAL A 310 -3.20 -9.07 -12.75
CA VAL A 310 -2.78 -8.40 -13.99
C VAL A 310 -2.22 -9.41 -15.00
N ALA A 311 -1.38 -10.37 -14.58
CA ALA A 311 -0.83 -11.37 -15.48
C ALA A 311 -1.93 -12.27 -16.09
N ASP A 312 -2.94 -12.67 -15.30
CA ASP A 312 -4.06 -13.49 -15.76
C ASP A 312 -4.95 -12.73 -16.76
N ILE A 313 -5.24 -11.45 -16.48
CA ILE A 313 -5.99 -10.58 -17.41
C ILE A 313 -5.23 -10.44 -18.73
N VAL A 314 -3.93 -10.16 -18.68
CA VAL A 314 -3.13 -9.98 -19.91
C VAL A 314 -3.02 -11.27 -20.68
N LYS A 315 -2.85 -12.42 -20.00
CA LYS A 315 -2.85 -13.73 -20.65
C LYS A 315 -4.12 -13.95 -21.47
N TYR A 316 -5.28 -13.70 -20.87
CA TYR A 316 -6.57 -13.78 -21.58
C TYR A 316 -6.62 -12.84 -22.80
N GLN A 317 -6.18 -11.60 -22.65
CA GLN A 317 -6.17 -10.62 -23.75
C GLN A 317 -5.22 -11.04 -24.89
N LEU A 318 -4.05 -11.60 -24.56
CA LEU A 318 -3.07 -12.08 -25.54
C LEU A 318 -3.56 -13.31 -26.30
N GLU A 319 -4.20 -14.26 -25.60
CA GLU A 319 -4.84 -15.42 -26.23
C GLU A 319 -5.94 -14.97 -27.20
N LEU A 320 -6.80 -14.04 -26.77
CA LEU A 320 -7.85 -13.45 -27.62
C LEU A 320 -7.26 -12.72 -28.84
N PHE A 321 -6.19 -11.94 -28.63
CA PHE A 321 -5.47 -11.26 -29.71
C PHE A 321 -4.92 -12.25 -30.73
N SER A 322 -4.29 -13.33 -30.25
CA SER A 322 -3.69 -14.38 -31.10
C SER A 322 -4.76 -15.09 -31.93
N MET A 323 -5.88 -15.47 -31.31
CA MET A 323 -7.01 -16.10 -32.00
C MET A 323 -7.65 -15.19 -33.05
N THR A 324 -7.81 -13.91 -32.74
CA THR A 324 -8.47 -12.95 -33.64
C THR A 324 -7.60 -12.62 -34.86
N ASN A 325 -6.29 -12.49 -34.65
CA ASN A 325 -5.35 -12.10 -35.71
C ASN A 325 -4.71 -13.30 -36.45
N GLY A 326 -4.90 -14.52 -35.95
CA GLY A 326 -4.32 -15.75 -36.50
C GLY A 326 -2.78 -15.77 -36.45
N LYS A 327 -2.17 -14.96 -35.58
CA LYS A 327 -0.72 -14.82 -35.45
C LYS A 327 -0.33 -14.57 -33.99
N PRO A 328 0.84 -15.07 -33.54
CA PRO A 328 1.35 -14.79 -32.21
C PRO A 328 1.50 -13.27 -31.95
N PRO A 329 1.16 -12.78 -30.75
CA PRO A 329 1.42 -11.41 -30.35
C PRO A 329 2.93 -11.14 -30.27
N THR A 330 3.32 -9.89 -30.54
CA THR A 330 4.68 -9.43 -30.31
C THR A 330 4.90 -9.11 -28.83
N THR A 331 6.17 -9.11 -28.39
CA THR A 331 6.50 -8.72 -27.01
C THR A 331 6.11 -7.28 -26.72
N GLN A 332 6.21 -6.39 -27.72
CA GLN A 332 5.76 -5.00 -27.63
C GLN A 332 4.25 -4.91 -27.39
N THR A 333 3.43 -5.72 -28.08
CA THR A 333 1.97 -5.77 -27.88
C THR A 333 1.64 -6.16 -26.45
N ALA A 334 2.29 -7.20 -25.92
CA ALA A 334 2.10 -7.59 -24.52
C ALA A 334 2.50 -6.46 -23.56
N GLY A 335 3.65 -5.83 -23.79
CA GLY A 335 4.10 -4.68 -23.01
C GLY A 335 3.09 -3.53 -22.98
N ALA A 336 2.45 -3.24 -24.12
CA ALA A 336 1.42 -2.19 -24.22
C ALA A 336 0.15 -2.52 -23.43
N ILE A 337 -0.34 -3.76 -23.48
CA ILE A 337 -1.53 -4.19 -22.72
C ILE A 337 -1.23 -4.14 -21.21
N PHE A 338 -0.07 -4.63 -20.78
CA PHE A 338 0.36 -4.51 -19.39
C PHE A 338 0.45 -3.04 -18.96
N GLN A 339 1.03 -2.18 -19.80
CA GLN A 339 1.17 -0.75 -19.54
C GLN A 339 -0.18 -0.09 -19.34
N GLU A 340 -1.16 -0.36 -20.21
CA GLU A 340 -2.50 0.23 -20.12
C GLU A 340 -3.18 -0.09 -18.78
N ILE A 341 -3.17 -1.38 -18.39
CA ILE A 341 -3.77 -1.82 -17.12
C ILE A 341 -3.04 -1.20 -15.92
N CYS A 342 -1.70 -1.20 -15.93
CA CYS A 342 -0.90 -0.68 -14.83
C CYS A 342 -1.04 0.85 -14.70
N TYR A 343 -1.02 1.58 -15.82
CA TYR A 343 -1.12 3.03 -15.83
C TYR A 343 -2.52 3.50 -15.42
N ALA A 344 -3.57 2.86 -15.93
CA ALA A 344 -4.96 3.17 -15.57
C ALA A 344 -5.25 2.97 -14.07
N ASN A 345 -4.48 2.09 -13.41
CA ASN A 345 -4.64 1.77 -12.01
C ASN A 345 -3.38 2.09 -11.17
N LYS A 346 -2.54 3.03 -11.62
CA LYS A 346 -1.24 3.33 -10.99
C LYS A 346 -1.32 3.71 -9.51
N ASP A 347 -2.45 4.27 -9.08
CA ASP A 347 -2.67 4.71 -7.69
C ASP A 347 -3.30 3.59 -6.83
N ARG A 348 -3.67 2.45 -7.43
CA ARG A 348 -4.35 1.31 -6.78
C ARG A 348 -3.58 0.00 -6.87
N LEU A 349 -2.68 -0.15 -7.84
CA LEU A 349 -1.87 -1.34 -8.02
C LEU A 349 -0.43 -1.09 -7.58
N SER A 350 0.15 -2.09 -6.91
CA SER A 350 1.59 -2.18 -6.66
C SER A 350 2.16 -3.31 -7.52
N ALA A 351 2.44 -3.01 -8.79
CA ALA A 351 2.97 -3.96 -9.75
C ALA A 351 4.21 -3.41 -10.46
N GLY A 352 5.36 -4.02 -10.20
CA GLY A 352 6.57 -3.89 -11.00
C GLY A 352 6.71 -5.13 -11.88
N LEU A 353 6.73 -4.96 -13.19
CA LEU A 353 6.73 -6.07 -14.13
C LEU A 353 7.91 -5.96 -15.08
N ILE A 354 8.52 -7.10 -15.39
CA ILE A 354 9.47 -7.23 -16.50
C ILE A 354 8.84 -8.21 -17.48
N ILE A 355 8.60 -7.76 -18.71
CA ILE A 355 8.03 -8.55 -19.79
C ILE A 355 9.17 -8.88 -20.72
N ALA A 356 9.32 -10.16 -21.03
CA ALA A 356 10.29 -10.61 -22.00
C ALA A 356 9.69 -11.69 -22.88
N GLY A 357 10.03 -11.63 -24.16
CA GLY A 357 9.49 -12.52 -25.16
C GLY A 357 10.42 -12.58 -26.35
N TRP A 358 10.17 -13.59 -27.18
CA TRP A 358 10.84 -13.77 -28.45
C TRP A 358 9.82 -13.74 -29.58
N ASP A 359 10.07 -12.96 -30.62
CA ASP A 359 9.26 -12.97 -31.83
C ASP A 359 10.13 -12.96 -33.09
N GLU A 360 9.61 -13.51 -34.19
CA GLU A 360 10.35 -13.65 -35.45
C GLU A 360 10.81 -12.30 -36.04
N ARG A 361 10.09 -11.21 -35.74
CA ARG A 361 10.37 -9.89 -36.34
C ARG A 361 11.52 -9.17 -35.64
N HIS A 362 11.60 -9.29 -34.31
CA HIS A 362 12.50 -8.48 -33.50
C HIS A 362 13.43 -9.31 -32.61
N GLY A 363 13.33 -10.64 -32.63
CA GLY A 363 14.09 -11.52 -31.75
C GLY A 363 13.69 -11.38 -30.29
N GLY A 364 14.67 -11.56 -29.39
CA GLY A 364 14.47 -11.39 -27.95
C GLY A 364 14.31 -9.93 -27.56
N GLN A 365 13.28 -9.62 -26.78
CA GLN A 365 13.01 -8.26 -26.29
C GLN A 365 12.74 -8.26 -24.78
N VAL A 366 13.18 -7.20 -24.11
CA VAL A 366 12.88 -6.92 -22.70
C VAL A 366 12.19 -5.55 -22.58
N TYR A 367 11.07 -5.55 -21.86
CA TYR A 367 10.32 -4.35 -21.49
C TYR A 367 10.13 -4.31 -19.98
N SER A 368 10.34 -3.15 -19.37
CA SER A 368 10.09 -2.93 -17.95
C SER A 368 8.93 -1.97 -17.73
N ILE A 369 8.11 -2.30 -16.75
CA ILE A 369 6.99 -1.49 -16.28
C ILE A 369 7.20 -1.29 -14.78
N PRO A 370 7.80 -0.16 -14.36
CA PRO A 370 7.89 0.20 -12.96
C PRO A 370 6.50 0.54 -12.39
N LEU A 371 6.43 0.75 -11.08
CA LEU A 371 5.20 1.05 -10.33
C LEU A 371 4.37 2.23 -10.90
N GLY A 372 5.01 3.15 -11.63
CA GLY A 372 4.31 4.27 -12.28
C GLY A 372 3.54 3.90 -13.55
N GLY A 373 3.65 2.67 -14.04
CA GLY A 373 2.93 2.19 -15.22
C GLY A 373 3.49 2.67 -16.57
N SER A 374 4.67 3.32 -16.60
CA SER A 374 5.38 3.65 -17.84
C SER A 374 5.99 2.40 -18.50
N LEU A 375 6.20 2.38 -19.81
CA LEU A 375 6.83 1.26 -20.52
C LEU A 375 8.23 1.64 -21.04
N HIS A 376 9.25 0.84 -20.71
CA HIS A 376 10.63 1.09 -21.12
C HIS A 376 11.25 -0.15 -21.78
N LYS A 377 11.76 -0.01 -23.00
CA LYS A 377 12.54 -1.06 -23.67
C LYS A 377 14.00 -0.95 -23.24
N GLN A 378 14.61 -2.06 -22.82
CA GLN A 378 16.00 -2.09 -22.36
C GLN A 378 16.70 -3.37 -22.84
N PRO A 379 18.04 -3.40 -22.97
CA PRO A 379 18.77 -4.63 -23.27
C PRO A 379 18.81 -5.60 -22.08
N TYR A 380 18.82 -5.07 -20.86
CA TYR A 380 18.55 -5.82 -19.64
C TYR A 380 17.70 -4.98 -18.70
N SER A 381 16.97 -5.63 -17.81
CA SER A 381 16.23 -4.96 -16.76
C SER A 381 16.33 -5.74 -15.47
N ILE A 382 16.43 -5.02 -14.35
CA ILE A 382 16.43 -5.58 -13.00
C ILE A 382 15.33 -4.93 -12.18
N GLY A 383 14.63 -5.73 -11.39
CA GLY A 383 13.45 -5.33 -10.64
C GLY A 383 13.36 -6.00 -9.27
N GLY A 384 12.44 -5.50 -8.45
CA GLY A 384 12.24 -5.95 -7.07
C GLY A 384 12.99 -5.09 -6.03
N SER A 385 13.17 -5.63 -4.82
CA SER A 385 13.97 -5.02 -3.74
C SER A 385 15.45 -5.34 -3.90
N GLY A 386 15.76 -6.58 -4.26
CA GLY A 386 17.14 -7.08 -4.35
C GLY A 386 17.93 -6.49 -5.51
N SER A 387 17.25 -5.89 -6.50
CA SER A 387 17.90 -5.21 -7.62
C SER A 387 18.81 -4.06 -7.18
N THR A 388 18.50 -3.40 -6.06
CA THR A 388 19.29 -2.27 -5.54
C THR A 388 20.74 -2.64 -5.19
N TYR A 389 20.98 -3.90 -4.81
CA TYR A 389 22.31 -4.39 -4.44
C TYR A 389 23.19 -4.77 -5.65
N ILE A 390 22.60 -4.89 -6.85
CA ILE A 390 23.27 -5.47 -8.01
C ILE A 390 23.40 -4.52 -9.20
N TYR A 391 23.03 -3.24 -9.07
CA TYR A 391 23.26 -2.24 -10.13
C TYR A 391 24.72 -2.21 -10.60
N GLY A 392 25.67 -2.00 -9.68
CA GLY A 392 27.09 -1.97 -10.02
C GLY A 392 27.63 -3.30 -10.55
N PHE A 393 27.06 -4.43 -10.11
CA PHE A 393 27.41 -5.74 -10.65
C PHE A 393 26.94 -5.89 -12.11
N CYS A 394 25.70 -5.49 -12.40
CA CYS A 394 25.15 -5.57 -13.74
C CYS A 394 25.93 -4.68 -14.71
N ASP A 395 26.21 -3.44 -14.32
CA ASP A 395 26.94 -2.48 -15.16
C ASP A 395 28.36 -2.94 -15.48
N ALA A 396 29.03 -3.64 -14.55
CA ALA A 396 30.40 -4.12 -14.75
C ALA A 396 30.50 -5.43 -15.55
N ASN A 397 29.45 -6.27 -15.53
CA ASN A 397 29.51 -7.64 -16.10
C ASN A 397 28.64 -7.82 -17.34
N TRP A 398 27.66 -6.94 -17.57
CA TRP A 398 26.81 -7.02 -18.76
C TRP A 398 27.59 -6.59 -20.01
N ARG A 399 27.38 -7.32 -21.11
CA ARG A 399 27.93 -6.99 -22.44
C ARG A 399 26.86 -7.17 -23.49
N GLU A 400 26.89 -6.33 -24.51
CA GLU A 400 26.00 -6.47 -25.66
C GLU A 400 26.36 -7.74 -26.46
N GLY A 401 25.33 -8.44 -26.96
CA GLY A 401 25.52 -9.62 -27.81
C GLY A 401 26.16 -10.83 -27.12
N MET A 402 25.94 -11.02 -25.81
CA MET A 402 26.38 -12.24 -25.11
C MET A 402 25.86 -13.51 -25.80
N GLU A 403 26.67 -14.57 -25.77
CA GLU A 403 26.23 -15.93 -26.10
C GLU A 403 25.33 -16.49 -24.99
N GLU A 404 24.50 -17.50 -25.29
CA GLU A 404 23.50 -18.02 -24.35
C GLU A 404 24.11 -18.45 -23.01
N ALA A 405 25.22 -19.19 -23.03
CA ALA A 405 25.90 -19.66 -21.83
C ALA A 405 26.43 -18.51 -20.95
N ASP A 406 27.02 -17.48 -21.58
CA ASP A 406 27.51 -16.30 -20.87
C ASP A 406 26.35 -15.50 -20.25
N ALA A 407 25.22 -15.39 -20.96
CA ALA A 407 24.03 -14.71 -20.47
C ALA A 407 23.39 -15.47 -19.29
N ILE A 408 23.35 -16.81 -19.34
CA ILE A 408 22.91 -17.65 -18.22
C ILE A 408 23.79 -17.42 -16.99
N ASP A 409 25.11 -17.44 -17.17
CA ASP A 409 26.06 -17.23 -16.07
C ASP A 409 25.97 -15.81 -15.49
N PHE A 410 25.75 -14.81 -16.32
CA PHE A 410 25.50 -13.43 -15.91
C PHE A 410 24.24 -13.33 -15.03
N VAL A 411 23.08 -13.83 -15.49
CA VAL A 411 21.81 -13.76 -14.75
C VAL A 411 21.90 -14.53 -13.43
N LYS A 412 22.47 -15.73 -13.47
CA LYS A 412 22.67 -16.57 -12.27
C LYS A 412 23.55 -15.86 -11.24
N SER A 413 24.66 -15.27 -11.68
CA SER A 413 25.59 -14.58 -10.79
C SER A 413 24.96 -13.32 -10.19
N ALA A 414 24.23 -12.54 -11.00
CA ALA A 414 23.53 -11.35 -10.54
C ALA A 414 22.46 -11.70 -9.49
N LEU A 415 21.62 -12.71 -9.75
CA LEU A 415 20.61 -13.15 -8.79
C LEU A 415 21.23 -13.72 -7.51
N ARG A 416 22.35 -14.44 -7.61
CA ARG A 416 23.09 -14.95 -6.44
C ARG A 416 23.59 -13.82 -5.56
N GLU A 417 24.17 -12.76 -6.13
CA GLU A 417 24.61 -11.59 -5.36
C GLU A 417 23.42 -10.87 -4.69
N ALA A 418 22.30 -10.70 -5.40
CA ALA A 418 21.11 -10.11 -4.81
C ALA A 418 20.55 -10.95 -3.66
N ILE A 419 20.45 -12.27 -3.81
CA ILE A 419 19.98 -13.21 -2.78
C ILE A 419 20.86 -13.16 -1.52
N LYS A 420 22.16 -12.92 -1.68
CA LYS A 420 23.11 -12.84 -0.57
C LYS A 420 22.86 -11.62 0.33
N TRP A 421 22.48 -10.48 -0.25
CA TRP A 421 22.39 -9.21 0.46
C TRP A 421 20.94 -8.79 0.81
N ASP A 422 19.96 -9.22 0.02
CA ASP A 422 18.56 -8.84 0.25
C ASP A 422 17.85 -9.83 1.18
N GLY A 423 17.47 -9.38 2.38
CA GLY A 423 16.84 -10.23 3.39
C GLY A 423 15.50 -10.83 2.98
N SER A 424 14.82 -10.20 2.03
CA SER A 424 13.51 -10.65 1.55
C SER A 424 13.59 -11.50 0.27
N SER A 425 14.74 -11.54 -0.40
CA SER A 425 15.01 -12.46 -1.51
C SER A 425 15.61 -13.78 -1.01
N GLY A 426 15.47 -14.86 -1.79
CA GLY A 426 16.20 -16.10 -1.53
C GLY A 426 15.54 -17.36 -2.08
N GLY A 427 16.02 -18.51 -1.59
CA GLY A 427 15.57 -19.81 -2.06
C GLY A 427 16.29 -20.24 -3.34
N VAL A 428 15.54 -20.71 -4.33
CA VAL A 428 16.05 -21.22 -5.61
C VAL A 428 16.07 -20.10 -6.65
N ILE A 429 16.96 -20.20 -7.63
CA ILE A 429 16.91 -19.36 -8.83
C ILE A 429 16.12 -20.13 -9.89
N ARG A 430 15.05 -19.53 -10.38
CA ARG A 430 14.29 -20.00 -11.54
C ARG A 430 14.68 -19.15 -12.73
N MET A 431 14.83 -19.79 -13.89
CA MET A 431 15.19 -19.10 -15.12
C MET A 431 14.38 -19.66 -16.29
N VAL A 432 14.07 -18.81 -17.26
CA VAL A 432 13.44 -19.20 -18.53
C VAL A 432 14.26 -18.58 -19.67
N VAL A 433 14.76 -19.43 -20.56
CA VAL A 433 15.44 -19.04 -21.78
C VAL A 433 14.44 -19.12 -22.93
N LEU A 434 14.24 -18.02 -23.64
CA LEU A 434 13.33 -17.92 -24.78
C LEU A 434 14.12 -17.73 -26.06
N THR A 435 13.95 -18.65 -27.00
CA THR A 435 14.55 -18.62 -28.34
C THR A 435 13.51 -18.98 -29.39
N ALA A 436 13.91 -19.02 -30.67
CA ALA A 436 13.10 -19.55 -31.76
C ALA A 436 12.59 -20.98 -31.53
N LYS A 437 13.28 -21.78 -30.70
CA LYS A 437 12.91 -23.17 -30.39
C LYS A 437 11.79 -23.27 -29.34
N GLY A 438 11.43 -22.17 -28.70
CA GLY A 438 10.50 -22.12 -27.58
C GLY A 438 11.19 -21.82 -26.25
N ALA A 439 10.48 -22.12 -25.16
CA ALA A 439 10.92 -21.84 -23.80
C ALA A 439 11.63 -23.04 -23.16
N ASP A 440 12.84 -22.83 -22.65
CA ASP A 440 13.56 -23.78 -21.80
C ASP A 440 13.61 -23.25 -20.36
N ARG A 441 13.26 -24.10 -19.39
CA ARG A 441 13.14 -23.72 -17.97
C ARG A 441 14.27 -24.34 -17.17
N HIS A 442 15.06 -23.50 -16.52
CA HIS A 442 16.13 -23.96 -15.63
C HIS A 442 15.77 -23.74 -14.16
N LEU A 443 16.19 -24.67 -13.32
CA LEU A 443 16.09 -24.59 -11.87
C LEU A 443 17.47 -24.77 -11.24
N TYR A 444 17.88 -23.78 -10.46
CA TYR A 444 19.15 -23.79 -9.75
C TYR A 444 18.90 -23.76 -8.25
N LEU A 445 19.45 -24.75 -7.55
CA LEU A 445 19.21 -24.93 -6.13
C LEU A 445 20.36 -24.37 -5.29
N PRO A 446 20.09 -23.82 -4.09
CA PRO A 446 21.14 -23.26 -3.24
C PRO A 446 22.12 -24.31 -2.69
N ASP A 447 21.68 -25.55 -2.48
CA ASP A 447 22.51 -26.67 -1.99
C ASP A 447 23.58 -27.11 -2.99
N THR A 448 23.36 -26.86 -4.28
CA THR A 448 24.33 -27.14 -5.35
C THR A 448 25.20 -25.94 -5.69
N ASP A 449 25.20 -24.89 -4.86
CA ASP A 449 25.77 -23.56 -5.20
C ASP A 449 25.22 -23.05 -6.54
N TYR A 450 23.92 -23.25 -6.76
CA TYR A 450 23.21 -22.88 -7.98
C TYR A 450 23.80 -23.50 -9.26
N LYS A 451 24.35 -24.73 -9.19
CA LYS A 451 24.69 -25.51 -10.39
C LYS A 451 23.42 -26.02 -11.09
N VAL A 452 23.47 -26.10 -12.43
CA VAL A 452 22.35 -26.47 -13.31
C VAL A 452 21.75 -27.83 -12.89
N ARG A 453 20.43 -27.89 -12.71
CA ARG A 453 19.66 -29.15 -12.85
C ARG A 453 18.73 -28.99 -14.05
N HIS A 454 18.97 -29.76 -15.10
CA HIS A 454 17.96 -29.99 -16.12
C HIS A 454 16.89 -30.89 -15.48
N VAL A 455 15.65 -30.40 -15.37
CA VAL A 455 14.50 -31.17 -14.85
C VAL A 455 13.59 -31.53 -16.00
#